data_AF-A0A7J8U1S4-F1
#
_entry.id   AF-A0A7J8U1S4-F1
#
_cell.length_a   1.000
_cell.length_b   1.000
_cell.length_c   1.000
_cell.angle_alpha   90.00
_cell.angle_beta   90.00
_cell.angle_gamma   90.00
#
_symmetry.space_group_name_H-M   'P 1'
#
loop_
_entity.id
_entity.type
_entity.pdbx_description
1 polymer ?
#
loop_
_entity_poly.entity_id
_entity_poly.type
_entity_poly.pdbx_seq_one_letter_code
_entity_poly.pdbx_strand_id
1 'polypeptide(L)'
;LGFSQSSTSSQNSRGIKRKWVPKEDDALVACMVDLHNVGTFNVDTRFKDKYLNELERILEKSLPHAMLKAKPNLESMIRTLKRDWAIVYDMLSGKDNSSFGWDEHRQMIVAEDASHKAADQLRHRNFLYYD
;
A
#
# COMPACT_ATOMS: atom_id res chain seq x y z
N LEU A 1 -38.06 42.97 -9.27
CA LEU A 1 -37.19 42.21 -10.20
C LEU A 1 -35.78 42.20 -9.63
N GLY A 2 -35.43 41.17 -8.86
CA GLY A 2 -34.09 41.00 -8.29
C GLY A 2 -33.56 39.65 -8.73
N PHE A 3 -32.48 39.66 -9.52
CA PHE A 3 -31.88 38.47 -10.12
C PHE A 3 -31.26 37.58 -9.03
N SER A 4 -31.76 36.35 -8.92
CA SER A 4 -31.08 35.28 -8.16
C SER A 4 -29.89 34.79 -8.98
N GLN A 5 -28.68 35.01 -8.50
CA GLN A 5 -27.48 34.38 -9.04
C GLN A 5 -27.47 32.91 -8.63
N SER A 6 -27.85 32.04 -9.58
CA SER A 6 -27.62 30.61 -9.50
C SER A 6 -26.16 30.29 -9.85
N SER A 7 -25.34 30.10 -8.83
CA SER A 7 -24.01 29.51 -9.01
C SER A 7 -24.16 28.01 -9.27
N THR A 8 -24.10 27.60 -10.54
CA THR A 8 -23.98 26.19 -10.90
C THR A 8 -22.53 25.85 -11.27
N SER A 9 -22.15 24.63 -10.86
CA SER A 9 -21.08 23.80 -11.41
C SER A 9 -19.63 24.11 -11.03
N SER A 10 -19.12 23.35 -10.05
CA SER A 10 -18.27 22.22 -10.43
C SER A 10 -18.38 21.13 -9.36
N GLN A 11 -19.34 20.22 -9.53
CA GLN A 11 -19.20 18.92 -8.89
C GLN A 11 -17.99 18.26 -9.55
N ASN A 12 -16.85 18.40 -8.90
CA ASN A 12 -15.69 17.58 -9.17
C ASN A 12 -16.15 16.13 -8.92
N SER A 13 -16.53 15.41 -9.98
CA SER A 13 -16.75 13.97 -9.94
C SER A 13 -15.39 13.31 -9.75
N ARG A 14 -14.82 13.49 -8.56
CA ARG A 14 -13.79 12.62 -8.02
C ARG A 14 -14.50 11.29 -7.86
N GLY A 15 -14.45 10.47 -8.92
CA GLY A 15 -14.99 9.12 -8.93
C GLY A 15 -14.62 8.44 -7.62
N ILE A 16 -15.58 7.73 -7.03
CA ILE A 16 -15.41 7.03 -5.78
C ILE A 16 -14.10 6.23 -5.89
N LYS A 17 -13.06 6.67 -5.17
CA LYS A 17 -11.78 5.98 -5.18
C LYS A 17 -12.07 4.61 -4.57
N ARG A 18 -11.94 3.56 -5.37
CA ARG A 18 -12.03 2.18 -4.93
C ARG A 18 -11.19 2.02 -3.65
N LYS A 19 -11.82 1.57 -2.57
CA LYS A 19 -11.12 1.14 -1.37
C LYS A 19 -10.64 -0.29 -1.60
N TRP A 20 -9.37 -0.56 -1.34
CA TRP A 20 -8.88 -1.93 -1.31
C TRP A 20 -9.38 -2.62 -0.05
N VAL A 21 -9.53 -3.93 -0.13
CA VAL A 21 -9.86 -4.76 1.02
C VAL A 21 -8.66 -5.63 1.39
N PRO A 22 -8.50 -6.03 2.68
CA PRO A 22 -7.33 -6.80 3.12
C PRO A 22 -7.05 -8.04 2.25
N LYS A 23 -8.10 -8.75 1.83
CA LYS A 23 -7.98 -9.92 0.94
C LYS A 23 -7.30 -9.61 -0.40
N GLU A 24 -7.48 -8.40 -0.93
CA GLU A 24 -6.83 -7.99 -2.18
C GLU A 24 -5.36 -7.66 -1.98
N ASP A 25 -5.03 -7.05 -0.83
CA ASP A 25 -3.65 -6.75 -0.45
C ASP A 25 -2.88 -8.05 -0.19
N ASP A 26 -3.44 -8.98 0.58
CA ASP A 26 -2.87 -10.30 0.85
C ASP A 26 -2.60 -11.07 -0.45
N ALA A 27 -3.59 -11.08 -1.36
CA ALA A 27 -3.45 -11.76 -2.64
C ALA A 27 -2.37 -11.09 -3.53
N LEU A 28 -2.29 -9.75 -3.53
CA LEU A 28 -1.27 -9.04 -4.27
C LEU A 28 0.14 -9.35 -3.73
N VAL A 29 0.33 -9.31 -2.41
CA VAL A 29 1.61 -9.63 -1.77
C VAL A 29 2.01 -11.08 -2.05
N ALA A 30 1.08 -12.04 -1.89
CA ALA A 30 1.33 -13.44 -2.22
C ALA A 30 1.72 -13.62 -3.70
N CYS A 31 0.99 -13.00 -4.63
CA CYS A 31 1.31 -13.07 -6.07
C CYS A 31 2.69 -12.47 -6.38
N MET A 32 3.09 -11.39 -5.70
CA MET A 32 4.41 -10.79 -5.87
C MET A 32 5.52 -11.71 -5.36
N VAL A 33 5.32 -12.36 -4.21
CA VAL A 33 6.28 -13.33 -3.66
C VAL A 33 6.42 -14.53 -4.59
N ASP A 34 5.30 -15.09 -5.06
CA ASP A 34 5.30 -16.22 -6.00
C ASP A 34 5.99 -15.85 -7.32
N LEU A 35 5.67 -14.68 -7.87
CA LEU A 35 6.29 -14.19 -9.11
C LEU A 35 7.80 -14.00 -8.94
N HIS A 36 8.24 -13.49 -7.80
CA HIS A 36 9.66 -13.36 -7.47
C HIS A 36 10.33 -14.73 -7.36
N ASN A 37 9.69 -15.70 -6.70
CA ASN A 37 10.25 -17.04 -6.53
C ASN A 37 10.38 -17.82 -7.84
N VAL A 38 9.45 -17.60 -8.79
CA VAL A 38 9.54 -18.16 -10.15
C VAL A 38 10.74 -17.57 -10.93
N GLY A 39 11.13 -16.33 -10.65
CA GLY A 39 12.34 -15.71 -11.19
C GLY A 39 12.26 -15.21 -12.63
N THR A 40 11.26 -15.63 -13.42
CA THR A 40 11.08 -15.25 -14.84
C THR A 40 11.11 -13.74 -15.06
N PHE A 41 10.48 -13.00 -14.15
CA PHE A 41 10.36 -11.55 -14.21
C PHE A 41 11.37 -10.83 -13.31
N ASN A 42 12.45 -11.45 -12.84
CA ASN A 42 13.43 -10.77 -11.98
C ASN A 42 14.64 -10.26 -12.79
N VAL A 43 15.15 -9.08 -12.43
CA VAL A 43 16.44 -8.51 -12.81
C VAL A 43 17.13 -8.04 -11.54
N ASP A 44 18.27 -8.63 -11.22
CA ASP A 44 19.02 -8.41 -9.97
C ASP A 44 18.09 -8.51 -8.74
N THR A 45 17.74 -7.35 -8.15
CA THR A 45 16.87 -7.20 -6.97
C THR A 45 15.49 -6.63 -7.29
N ARG A 46 15.10 -6.56 -8.57
CA ARG A 46 13.90 -5.87 -9.04
C ARG A 46 13.10 -6.74 -10.02
N PHE A 47 11.86 -6.34 -10.26
CA PHE A 47 11.07 -6.89 -11.36
C PHE A 47 11.44 -6.25 -12.71
N LYS A 48 11.40 -7.06 -13.77
CA LYS A 48 11.49 -6.68 -15.19
C LYS A 48 10.28 -5.84 -15.61
N ASP A 49 10.36 -5.30 -16.82
CA ASP A 49 9.20 -4.71 -17.47
C ASP A 49 8.03 -5.72 -17.55
N LYS A 50 6.81 -5.19 -17.63
CA LYS A 50 5.56 -5.96 -17.78
C LYS A 50 5.16 -6.83 -16.59
N TYR A 51 5.92 -6.90 -15.49
CA TYR A 51 5.51 -7.65 -14.29
C TYR A 51 4.12 -7.26 -13.78
N LEU A 52 3.73 -5.98 -13.88
CA LEU A 52 2.39 -5.51 -13.52
C LEU A 52 1.27 -6.17 -14.33
N ASN A 53 1.50 -6.42 -15.62
CA ASN A 53 0.52 -7.09 -16.48
C ASN A 53 0.39 -8.56 -16.10
N GLU A 54 1.48 -9.19 -15.69
CA GLU A 54 1.44 -10.57 -15.22
C GLU A 54 0.73 -10.68 -13.86
N LEU A 55 0.96 -9.73 -12.95
CA LEU A 55 0.22 -9.63 -11.69
C LEU A 55 -1.29 -9.44 -11.94
N GLU A 56 -1.67 -8.56 -12.88
CA GLU A 56 -3.07 -8.42 -13.30
C GLU A 56 -3.63 -9.77 -13.80
N ARG A 57 -2.90 -10.46 -14.67
CA ARG A 57 -3.32 -11.75 -15.24
C ARG A 57 -3.49 -12.86 -14.18
N ILE A 58 -2.66 -12.86 -13.13
CA ILE A 58 -2.75 -13.82 -12.03
C ILE A 58 -3.92 -13.46 -11.12
N LEU A 59 -4.05 -12.17 -10.75
CA LEU A 59 -5.11 -11.69 -9.88
C LEU A 59 -6.50 -11.74 -10.52
N GLU A 60 -6.61 -11.58 -11.83
CA GLU A 60 -7.89 -11.77 -12.53
C GLU A 60 -8.38 -13.23 -12.44
N LYS A 61 -7.46 -14.20 -12.34
CA LYS A 61 -7.82 -15.61 -12.14
C LYS A 61 -8.18 -15.92 -10.69
N SER A 62 -7.46 -15.36 -9.71
CA SER A 62 -7.70 -15.65 -8.29
C SER A 62 -8.81 -14.80 -7.68
N LEU A 63 -9.01 -13.58 -8.19
CA LEU A 63 -9.97 -12.58 -7.75
C LEU A 63 -10.73 -11.98 -8.95
N PRO A 64 -11.52 -12.78 -9.70
CA PRO A 64 -12.16 -12.34 -10.94
C PRO A 64 -13.12 -11.15 -10.77
N HIS A 65 -13.70 -10.98 -9.59
CA HIS A 65 -14.63 -9.90 -9.28
C HIS A 65 -13.94 -8.63 -8.76
N ALA A 66 -12.62 -8.67 -8.51
CA ALA A 66 -11.90 -7.51 -7.99
C ALA A 66 -11.63 -6.47 -9.09
N MET A 67 -11.61 -6.85 -10.37
CA MET A 67 -11.40 -5.92 -11.50
C MET A 67 -10.15 -5.04 -11.33
N LEU A 68 -9.06 -5.60 -10.78
CA LEU A 68 -7.82 -4.89 -10.52
C LEU A 68 -7.00 -4.77 -11.81
N LYS A 69 -6.77 -3.53 -12.27
CA LYS A 69 -5.94 -3.25 -13.45
C LYS A 69 -4.49 -2.96 -13.09
N ALA A 70 -3.55 -3.41 -13.91
CA ALA A 70 -2.11 -3.14 -13.78
C ALA A 70 -1.86 -1.65 -13.55
N LYS A 71 -2.53 -0.81 -14.34
CA LYS A 71 -2.62 0.64 -14.11
C LYS A 71 -4.10 1.08 -14.11
N PRO A 72 -4.49 2.01 -13.23
CA PRO A 72 -3.68 2.64 -12.17
C PRO A 72 -3.65 1.84 -10.86
N ASN A 73 -4.41 0.73 -10.74
CA ASN A 73 -4.69 0.11 -9.45
C ASN A 73 -3.45 -0.55 -8.81
N LEU A 74 -2.85 -1.54 -9.48
CA LEU A 74 -1.71 -2.28 -8.93
C LEU A 74 -0.48 -1.39 -8.76
N GLU A 75 -0.19 -0.54 -9.75
CA GLU A 75 0.91 0.43 -9.69
C GLU A 75 0.81 1.34 -8.45
N SER A 76 -0.37 1.88 -8.16
CA SER A 76 -0.57 2.74 -6.98
C SER A 76 -0.44 1.97 -5.67
N MET A 77 -0.93 0.73 -5.62
CA MET A 77 -0.87 -0.08 -4.41
C MET A 77 0.56 -0.50 -4.08
N ILE A 78 1.30 -1.04 -5.06
CA ILE A 78 2.69 -1.42 -4.89
C ILE A 78 3.56 -0.24 -4.47
N ARG A 79 3.31 0.96 -5.00
CA ARG A 79 3.98 2.19 -4.56
C ARG A 79 3.66 2.56 -3.11
N THR A 80 2.48 2.21 -2.62
CA THR A 80 2.09 2.43 -1.21
C THR A 80 2.79 1.42 -0.32
N LEU A 81 2.69 0.12 -0.63
CA LEU A 81 3.40 -0.94 0.09
C LEU A 81 4.90 -0.68 0.20
N LYS A 82 5.56 -0.25 -0.88
CA LYS A 82 7.00 0.10 -0.85
C LYS A 82 7.32 1.27 0.09
N ARG A 83 6.44 2.28 0.16
CA ARG A 83 6.64 3.43 1.05
C ARG A 83 6.43 3.03 2.50
N ASP A 84 5.39 2.26 2.78
CA ASP A 84 5.08 1.80 4.14
C ASP A 84 6.15 0.83 4.64
N TRP A 85 6.63 -0.07 3.78
CA TRP A 85 7.77 -0.93 4.09
C TRP A 85 9.05 -0.14 4.39
N ALA A 86 9.36 0.90 3.61
CA ALA A 86 10.53 1.74 3.89
C ALA A 86 10.46 2.40 5.27
N ILE A 87 9.26 2.82 5.69
CA ILE A 87 8.99 3.39 7.02
C ILE A 87 9.22 2.34 8.11
N VAL A 88 8.63 1.14 7.94
CA VAL A 88 8.81 0.01 8.87
C VAL A 88 10.27 -0.41 8.98
N TYR A 89 10.95 -0.54 7.86
CA TYR A 89 12.35 -0.94 7.79
C TYR A 89 13.27 0.08 8.47
N ASP A 90 13.03 1.37 8.29
CA ASP A 90 13.78 2.46 8.94
C ASP A 90 13.61 2.42 10.46
N MET A 91 12.41 2.11 10.96
CA MET A 91 12.18 1.90 12.39
C MET A 91 12.96 0.70 12.92
N LEU A 92 12.87 -0.45 12.25
CA LEU A 92 13.51 -1.68 12.72
C LEU A 92 15.05 -1.64 12.59
N SER A 93 15.59 -0.91 11.61
CA SER A 93 17.02 -0.92 11.28
C SER A 93 17.76 0.34 11.74
N GLY A 94 17.06 1.32 12.31
CA GLY A 94 17.63 2.60 12.71
C GLY A 94 18.60 2.48 13.89
N LYS A 95 19.73 3.18 13.80
CA LYS A 95 20.86 3.09 14.75
C LYS A 95 20.49 3.43 16.20
N ASP A 96 19.46 4.24 16.41
CA ASP A 96 18.96 4.66 17.73
C ASP A 96 17.63 3.98 18.10
N ASN A 97 17.18 2.98 17.34
CA ASN A 97 15.84 2.39 17.42
C ASN A 97 15.82 0.99 18.06
N SER A 98 16.78 0.66 18.94
CA SER A 98 16.84 -0.65 19.62
C SER A 98 15.61 -0.98 20.46
N SER A 99 14.77 0.01 20.76
CA SER A 99 13.53 -0.13 21.53
C SER A 99 12.32 -0.49 20.67
N PHE A 100 12.45 -0.56 19.35
CA PHE A 100 11.39 -1.01 18.45
C PHE A 100 11.56 -2.49 18.09
N GLY A 101 10.51 -3.26 18.32
CA GLY A 101 10.39 -4.66 17.93
C GLY A 101 9.27 -4.87 16.91
N TRP A 102 9.30 -6.03 16.25
CA TRP A 102 8.20 -6.52 15.43
C TRP A 102 7.38 -7.55 16.23
N ASP A 103 6.08 -7.31 16.37
CA ASP A 103 5.14 -8.29 16.91
C ASP A 103 4.59 -9.14 15.77
N GLU A 104 5.09 -10.37 15.64
CA GLU A 104 4.67 -11.32 14.61
C GLU A 104 3.20 -11.74 14.75
N HIS A 105 2.64 -11.77 15.96
CA HIS A 105 1.26 -12.19 16.16
C HIS A 105 0.28 -11.09 15.73
N ARG A 106 0.63 -9.83 16.00
CA ARG A 106 -0.22 -8.67 15.71
C ARG A 106 0.15 -7.96 14.41
N GLN A 107 1.23 -8.39 13.75
CA GLN A 107 1.77 -7.82 12.52
C GLN A 107 2.00 -6.30 12.63
N MET A 108 2.57 -5.86 13.76
CA MET A 108 2.74 -4.44 14.07
C MET A 108 4.10 -4.13 14.72
N ILE A 109 4.50 -2.86 14.62
CA ILE A 109 5.67 -2.33 15.32
C ILE A 109 5.30 -2.03 16.77
N VAL A 110 6.09 -2.53 17.71
CA VAL A 110 5.95 -2.31 19.15
C VAL A 110 7.16 -1.54 19.65
N ALA A 111 6.94 -0.58 20.54
CA ALA A 111 8.01 0.16 21.20
C ALA A 111 8.02 -0.18 22.69
N GLU A 112 9.20 -0.45 23.27
CA GLU A 112 9.36 -0.71 24.71
C GLU A 112 9.11 0.55 25.56
N ASP A 113 9.37 1.75 25.02
CA ASP A 113 9.14 3.02 25.70
C ASP A 113 8.34 4.00 24.82
N ALA A 114 7.23 4.49 25.38
CA ALA A 114 6.30 5.40 24.70
C ALA A 114 6.86 6.83 24.47
N SER A 115 8.01 7.15 25.07
CA SER A 115 8.68 8.45 24.98
C SER A 115 9.65 8.59 23.80
N HIS A 116 9.68 7.63 22.86
CA HIS A 116 10.66 7.66 21.77
C HIS A 116 10.33 8.72 20.71
N LYS A 117 11.28 9.62 20.45
CA LYS A 117 11.15 10.76 19.51
C LYS A 117 10.77 10.36 18.08
N ALA A 118 11.08 9.11 17.69
CA ALA A 118 10.68 8.54 16.40
C ALA A 118 9.18 8.18 16.34
N ALA A 119 8.58 7.75 17.46
CA ALA A 119 7.15 7.44 17.54
C ALA A 119 6.29 8.70 17.41
N ASP A 120 6.77 9.84 17.92
CA ASP A 120 6.06 11.13 17.83
C ASP A 120 5.86 11.62 16.39
N GLN A 121 6.79 11.31 15.47
CA GLN A 121 6.65 11.65 14.04
C GLN A 121 5.56 10.81 13.33
N LEU A 122 5.14 9.70 13.93
CA LEU A 122 4.17 8.77 13.37
C LEU A 122 2.79 8.94 13.98
N ARG A 123 2.68 9.54 15.17
CA ARG A 123 1.39 9.92 15.79
C ARG A 123 0.51 10.76 14.85
N HIS A 124 1.12 11.44 13.88
CA HIS A 124 0.44 12.28 12.90
C HIS A 124 0.40 11.68 11.48
N ARG A 125 0.93 10.47 11.27
CA ARG A 125 0.85 9.77 9.97
C ARG A 125 -0.31 8.77 10.01
N ASN A 126 -1.30 9.00 9.17
CA ASN A 126 -2.34 8.01 8.90
C ASN A 126 -1.76 6.86 8.07
N PHE A 127 -1.59 5.69 8.69
CA PHE A 127 -1.50 4.44 7.96
C PHE A 127 -2.90 4.10 7.48
N LEU A 128 -3.15 4.31 6.18
CA LEU A 128 -4.49 4.23 5.56
C LEU A 128 -5.22 2.87 5.68
N TYR A 129 -4.62 1.88 6.36
CA TYR A 129 -5.07 0.49 6.39
C TYR A 129 -5.30 -0.09 7.78
N TYR A 130 -5.03 0.65 8.86
CA TYR A 130 -5.37 0.22 10.21
C TYR A 130 -6.32 1.25 10.85
N ASP A 131 -7.58 1.20 10.41
CA ASP A 131 -8.73 1.71 11.18
C ASP A 131 -9.41 0.52 11.87
#